data_AF-G1UI34-F1
#
_entry.id   AF-G1UI34-F1
#
_cell.length_a   1.000
_cell.length_b   1.000
_cell.length_c   1.000
_cell.angle_alpha   90.00
_cell.angle_beta   90.00
_cell.angle_gamma   90.00
#
_symmetry.space_group_name_H-M   'P 1'
#
loop_
_entity.id
_entity.type
_entity.pdbx_description
1 polymer ?
#
loop_
_entity_poly.entity_id
_entity_poly.type
_entity_poly.pdbx_seq_one_letter_code
_entity_poly.pdbx_strand_id
1 'polypeptide(L)'
;MGGKNKQRTKGNLRPSNSGRAAELLAKEQGTVPGFIGFGTSQSDLGYVPAIQGAEEIDSLVDSDFRMVLRKLSKKDVTTKLKAMQEFGTMCTERDTETVKGVLPYWPRIFCKISLDHDRRVREATQQAFEKLILKVKKQLAPYLKSLMGYWLMAQCDTYTPAAFAAKDAFEAAFPPSKQPEAIAFCKDEITSVLQDHLIKETPDTLSDP
;
A
#
# COMPACT_ATOMS: atom_id res chain seq x y z
N MET A 1 -23.28 9.49 -54.79
CA MET A 1 -21.90 10.05 -54.77
C MET A 1 -21.58 10.53 -53.35
N GLY A 2 -20.44 10.05 -52.78
CA GLY A 2 -19.63 10.61 -51.66
C GLY A 2 -20.28 10.94 -50.31
N GLY A 3 -19.70 10.63 -49.14
CA GLY A 3 -18.44 9.98 -48.79
C GLY A 3 -18.34 9.82 -47.27
N LYS A 4 -17.78 8.68 -46.81
CA LYS A 4 -17.51 8.38 -45.40
C LYS A 4 -16.38 9.28 -44.89
N ASN A 5 -16.61 9.92 -43.74
CA ASN A 5 -15.66 10.80 -43.07
C ASN A 5 -14.45 9.98 -42.57
N LYS A 6 -13.35 9.98 -43.32
CA LYS A 6 -12.09 9.37 -42.90
C LYS A 6 -11.41 10.29 -41.90
N GLN A 7 -11.37 9.87 -40.64
CA GLN A 7 -10.58 10.51 -39.60
C GLN A 7 -9.10 10.44 -40.00
N ARG A 8 -8.54 11.58 -40.40
CA ARG A 8 -7.18 11.70 -40.93
C ARG A 8 -6.23 12.00 -39.77
N THR A 9 -5.55 10.98 -39.25
CA THR A 9 -4.51 11.16 -38.22
C THR A 9 -3.26 11.73 -38.87
N LYS A 10 -2.80 12.88 -38.39
CA LYS A 10 -1.57 13.54 -38.87
C LYS A 10 -0.37 12.75 -38.32
N GLY A 11 0.50 12.23 -39.19
CA GLY A 11 1.81 11.67 -38.79
C GLY A 11 2.02 10.16 -38.92
N ASN A 12 1.19 9.40 -39.64
CA ASN A 12 1.40 7.96 -39.89
C ASN A 12 1.55 7.07 -38.62
N LEU A 13 1.17 7.59 -37.45
CA LEU A 13 1.20 6.87 -36.19
C LEU A 13 0.03 5.89 -36.14
N ARG A 14 0.35 4.60 -36.00
CA ARG A 14 -0.65 3.56 -35.76
C ARG A 14 -1.33 3.84 -34.41
N PRO A 15 -2.68 3.88 -34.35
CA PRO A 15 -3.37 3.95 -33.06
C PRO A 15 -3.02 2.71 -32.24
N SER A 16 -2.74 2.89 -30.96
CA SER A 16 -2.54 1.77 -30.03
C SER A 16 -3.79 0.89 -30.02
N ASN A 17 -3.64 -0.37 -30.42
CA ASN A 17 -4.74 -1.34 -30.43
C ASN A 17 -4.93 -1.90 -29.01
N SER A 18 -5.86 -1.30 -28.27
CA SER A 18 -6.25 -1.74 -26.93
C SER A 18 -6.75 -3.19 -26.89
N GLY A 19 -7.36 -3.68 -27.98
CA GLY A 19 -7.82 -5.07 -28.07
C GLY A 19 -6.67 -6.08 -28.06
N ARG A 20 -5.53 -5.75 -28.69
CA ARG A 20 -4.36 -6.63 -28.71
C ARG A 20 -3.61 -6.61 -27.37
N ALA A 21 -3.68 -5.52 -26.63
CA ALA A 21 -3.17 -5.44 -25.26
C ALA A 21 -4.03 -6.26 -24.29
N ALA A 22 -5.36 -6.20 -24.44
CA ALA A 22 -6.30 -6.99 -23.63
C ALA A 22 -6.14 -8.51 -23.84
N GLU A 23 -5.88 -8.96 -25.07
CA GLU A 23 -5.61 -10.38 -25.35
C GLU A 23 -4.30 -10.90 -24.74
N LEU A 24 -3.26 -10.05 -24.66
CA LEU A 24 -2.00 -10.44 -24.02
C LEU A 24 -2.16 -10.58 -22.50
N LEU A 25 -2.94 -9.69 -21.88
CA LEU A 25 -3.28 -9.78 -20.45
C LEU A 25 -4.15 -11.02 -20.14
N ALA A 26 -5.08 -11.37 -21.02
CA ALA A 26 -5.93 -12.55 -20.84
C ALA A 26 -5.15 -13.87 -20.98
N LYS A 27 -3.98 -13.87 -21.65
CA LYS A 27 -3.16 -15.06 -21.89
C LYS A 27 -2.25 -15.43 -20.72
N GLU A 28 -2.01 -14.53 -19.76
CA GLU A 28 -1.23 -14.79 -18.54
C GLU A 28 -2.11 -15.30 -17.38
N GLN A 29 -3.06 -16.20 -17.66
CA GLN A 29 -3.77 -16.94 -16.61
C GLN A 29 -2.83 -17.96 -15.96
N GLY A 30 -2.04 -17.49 -14.98
CA GLY A 30 -1.14 -18.32 -14.20
C GLY A 30 -0.88 -17.73 -12.81
N THR A 31 -1.80 -18.01 -11.88
CA THR A 31 -1.67 -17.88 -10.41
C THR A 31 -1.45 -16.47 -9.84
N VAL A 32 -2.47 -15.87 -9.22
CA VAL A 32 -2.28 -14.79 -8.23
C VAL A 32 -3.43 -14.74 -7.22
N PRO A 33 -3.20 -15.03 -5.93
CA PRO A 33 -3.82 -14.27 -4.86
C PRO A 33 -3.07 -12.92 -4.76
N GLY A 34 -3.73 -11.83 -5.13
CA GLY A 34 -3.15 -10.48 -5.09
C GLY A 34 -2.26 -10.21 -6.31
N PHE A 35 -2.85 -9.57 -7.32
CA PHE A 35 -2.18 -9.15 -8.55
C PHE A 35 -0.87 -8.38 -8.27
N ILE A 36 0.26 -9.00 -8.61
CA ILE A 36 1.56 -8.35 -8.75
C ILE A 36 1.56 -7.71 -10.14
N GLY A 37 1.28 -6.41 -10.20
CA GLY A 37 1.40 -5.61 -11.43
C GLY A 37 2.86 -5.54 -11.88
N PHE A 38 3.10 -5.87 -13.14
CA PHE A 38 4.41 -5.94 -13.78
C PHE A 38 5.08 -4.55 -13.85
N GLY A 39 6.21 -4.40 -13.16
CA GLY A 39 7.38 -3.69 -13.66
C GLY A 39 7.41 -2.16 -13.59
N THR A 40 8.20 -1.67 -12.62
CA THR A 40 8.99 -0.42 -12.65
C THR A 40 8.27 0.93 -12.55
N SER A 41 8.86 1.82 -11.75
CA SER A 41 8.49 3.21 -11.43
C SER A 41 7.28 3.40 -10.51
N GLN A 42 7.59 3.48 -9.21
CA GLN A 42 7.16 4.42 -8.14
C GLN A 42 5.99 5.42 -8.31
N SER A 43 5.37 5.62 -9.46
CA SER A 43 4.57 6.84 -9.67
C SER A 43 3.12 6.79 -9.23
N ASP A 44 2.62 5.70 -8.65
CA ASP A 44 1.37 5.76 -7.90
C ASP A 44 1.27 4.57 -6.95
N LEU A 45 1.63 4.78 -5.68
CA LEU A 45 1.41 3.85 -4.56
C LEU A 45 0.09 4.13 -3.81
N GLY A 46 -0.77 5.00 -4.34
CA GLY A 46 -2.08 5.30 -3.75
C GLY A 46 -3.03 4.10 -3.79
N TYR A 47 -4.16 4.19 -3.08
CA TYR A 47 -5.24 3.22 -3.22
C TYR A 47 -5.76 3.23 -4.66
N VAL A 48 -5.53 2.14 -5.39
CA VAL A 48 -6.06 1.95 -6.74
C VAL A 48 -7.17 0.91 -6.63
N PRO A 49 -8.44 1.28 -6.84
CA PRO A 49 -9.49 0.30 -7.04
C PRO A 49 -9.08 -0.59 -8.23
N ALA A 50 -9.02 -1.89 -8.01
CA ALA A 50 -8.54 -2.81 -9.03
C ALA A 50 -9.52 -2.84 -10.22
N ILE A 51 -9.07 -2.44 -11.41
CA ILE A 51 -9.91 -2.37 -12.60
C ILE A 51 -9.97 -3.75 -13.26
N GLN A 52 -11.21 -4.26 -13.39
CA GLN A 52 -11.68 -5.46 -14.10
C GLN A 52 -11.09 -6.81 -13.64
N GLY A 53 -11.91 -7.53 -12.86
CA GLY A 53 -11.64 -8.85 -12.26
C GLY A 53 -11.65 -8.85 -10.73
N ALA A 54 -11.59 -7.68 -10.10
CA ALA A 54 -11.46 -7.50 -8.65
C ALA A 54 -12.49 -6.52 -8.04
N GLU A 55 -13.57 -6.21 -8.76
CA GLU A 55 -14.73 -5.53 -8.14
C GLU A 55 -15.29 -6.34 -6.95
N GLU A 56 -15.12 -7.67 -6.98
CA GLU A 56 -15.40 -8.55 -5.84
C GLU A 56 -14.53 -8.21 -4.62
N ILE A 57 -13.22 -7.96 -4.77
CA ILE A 57 -12.31 -7.67 -3.64
C ILE A 57 -12.56 -6.27 -3.06
N ASP A 58 -12.94 -5.28 -3.87
CA ASP A 58 -13.33 -3.95 -3.38
C ASP A 58 -14.69 -3.99 -2.67
N SER A 59 -15.59 -4.90 -3.08
CA SER A 59 -16.89 -5.10 -2.41
C SER A 59 -16.78 -5.79 -1.04
N LEU A 60 -15.71 -6.56 -0.80
CA LEU A 60 -15.43 -7.23 0.47
C LEU A 60 -14.90 -6.28 1.55
N VAL A 61 -14.47 -5.08 1.19
CA VAL A 61 -14.06 -4.06 2.14
C VAL A 61 -15.27 -3.23 2.56
N ASP A 62 -15.50 -3.14 3.86
CA ASP A 62 -16.53 -2.27 4.42
C ASP A 62 -16.42 -0.84 3.86
N SER A 63 -17.57 -0.22 3.60
CA SER A 63 -17.67 1.05 2.87
C SER A 63 -16.96 2.19 3.59
N ASP A 64 -16.98 2.19 4.93
CA ASP A 64 -16.34 3.22 5.73
C ASP A 64 -14.82 3.08 5.64
N PHE A 65 -14.31 1.83 5.66
CA PHE A 65 -12.89 1.57 5.45
C PHE A 65 -12.45 2.04 4.08
N ARG A 66 -13.20 1.73 3.01
CA ARG A 66 -12.90 2.24 1.66
C ARG A 66 -12.86 3.75 1.59
N MET A 67 -13.81 4.42 2.24
CA MET A 67 -13.84 5.88 2.29
C MET A 67 -12.58 6.43 2.97
N VAL A 68 -12.18 5.85 4.10
CA VAL A 68 -10.99 6.26 4.84
C VAL A 68 -9.71 6.03 4.02
N LEU A 69 -9.55 4.85 3.40
CA LEU A 69 -8.39 4.56 2.54
C LEU A 69 -8.28 5.51 1.35
N ARG A 70 -9.41 5.94 0.77
CA ARG A 70 -9.42 6.97 -0.29
C ARG A 70 -8.97 8.34 0.22
N LYS A 71 -9.34 8.72 1.45
CA LYS A 71 -8.88 9.97 2.08
C LYS A 71 -7.36 9.95 2.30
N LEU A 72 -6.77 8.81 2.65
CA LEU A 72 -5.31 8.65 2.82
C LEU A 72 -4.51 8.90 1.53
N SER A 73 -5.14 8.72 0.36
CA SER A 73 -4.51 8.96 -0.95
C SER A 73 -4.57 10.43 -1.40
N LYS A 74 -5.18 11.33 -0.61
CA LYS A 74 -5.24 12.78 -0.92
C LYS A 74 -3.95 13.48 -0.53
N LYS A 75 -3.62 14.63 -1.14
CA LYS A 75 -2.41 15.40 -0.81
C LYS A 75 -2.48 16.15 0.54
N ASP A 76 -3.69 16.53 0.98
CA ASP A 76 -3.87 17.34 2.19
C ASP A 76 -3.51 16.58 3.48
N VAL A 77 -2.55 17.12 4.23
CA VAL A 77 -2.02 16.54 5.47
C VAL A 77 -3.11 16.39 6.54
N THR A 78 -3.97 17.39 6.71
CA THR A 78 -5.01 17.35 7.76
C THR A 78 -6.03 16.24 7.48
N THR A 79 -6.37 16.06 6.21
CA THR A 79 -7.25 14.99 5.74
C THR A 79 -6.62 13.62 5.95
N LYS A 80 -5.34 13.44 5.60
CA LYS A 80 -4.60 12.19 5.87
C LYS A 80 -4.56 11.87 7.36
N LEU A 81 -4.22 12.85 8.19
CA LEU A 81 -4.10 12.67 9.63
C LEU A 81 -5.42 12.24 10.26
N LYS A 82 -6.52 12.95 9.96
CA LYS A 82 -7.85 12.61 10.46
C LYS A 82 -8.30 11.23 9.97
N ALA A 83 -8.07 10.94 8.69
CA ALA A 83 -8.39 9.64 8.11
C ALA A 83 -7.60 8.50 8.76
N MET A 84 -6.31 8.69 9.07
CA MET A 84 -5.51 7.65 9.72
C MET A 84 -5.94 7.42 11.18
N GLN A 85 -6.31 8.48 11.89
CA GLN A 85 -6.89 8.37 13.23
C GLN A 85 -8.24 7.62 13.21
N GLU A 86 -9.11 7.98 12.26
CA GLU A 86 -10.39 7.31 11.99
C GLU A 86 -10.17 5.81 11.68
N PHE A 87 -9.21 5.49 10.80
CA PHE A 87 -8.80 4.13 10.47
C PHE A 87 -8.41 3.34 11.72
N GLY A 88 -7.56 3.92 12.58
CA GLY A 88 -7.13 3.30 13.82
C GLY A 88 -8.31 3.03 14.76
N THR A 89 -9.21 4.00 14.96
CA THR A 89 -10.43 3.82 15.77
C THR A 89 -11.30 2.69 15.24
N MET A 90 -11.53 2.64 13.92
CA MET A 90 -12.29 1.56 13.29
C MET A 90 -11.63 0.19 13.48
N CYS A 91 -10.30 0.11 13.42
CA CYS A 91 -9.57 -1.13 13.72
C CYS A 91 -9.78 -1.60 15.15
N THR A 92 -10.10 -0.71 16.10
CA THR A 92 -10.43 -1.10 17.48
C THR A 92 -11.91 -1.50 17.62
N GLU A 93 -12.82 -0.72 17.04
CA GLU A 93 -14.27 -0.84 17.27
C GLU A 93 -14.95 -1.92 16.44
N ARG A 94 -14.54 -2.12 15.19
CA ARG A 94 -15.18 -3.07 14.28
C ARG A 94 -14.79 -4.51 14.61
N ASP A 95 -15.60 -5.46 14.15
CA ASP A 95 -15.33 -6.87 14.31
C ASP A 95 -14.11 -7.31 13.48
N THR A 96 -13.52 -8.43 13.88
CA THR A 96 -12.27 -8.90 13.27
C THR A 96 -12.43 -9.25 11.79
N GLU A 97 -13.56 -9.82 11.35
CA GLU A 97 -13.75 -10.19 9.95
C GLU A 97 -13.84 -8.96 9.05
N THR A 98 -14.55 -7.93 9.50
CA THR A 98 -14.58 -6.63 8.81
C THR A 98 -13.18 -6.03 8.66
N VAL A 99 -12.38 -6.02 9.73
CA VAL A 99 -11.03 -5.44 9.70
C VAL A 99 -10.05 -6.27 8.87
N LYS A 100 -10.22 -7.59 8.77
CA LYS A 100 -9.40 -8.44 7.88
C LYS A 100 -9.56 -8.05 6.41
N GLY A 101 -10.73 -7.57 6.00
CA GLY A 101 -10.99 -7.15 4.62
C GLY A 101 -10.00 -6.11 4.11
N VAL A 102 -9.37 -5.34 5.00
CA VAL A 102 -8.42 -4.29 4.64
C VAL A 102 -7.00 -4.80 4.36
N LEU A 103 -6.64 -5.99 4.86
CA LEU A 103 -5.28 -6.52 4.81
C LEU A 103 -4.68 -6.65 3.40
N PRO A 104 -5.43 -7.06 2.35
CA PRO A 104 -4.88 -7.12 0.99
C PRO A 104 -4.35 -5.78 0.46
N TYR A 105 -4.89 -4.66 0.94
CA TYR A 105 -4.54 -3.31 0.50
C TYR A 105 -3.51 -2.65 1.41
N TRP A 106 -3.43 -3.09 2.67
CA TRP A 106 -2.64 -2.45 3.71
C TRP A 106 -1.16 -2.31 3.35
N PRO A 107 -0.43 -3.32 2.80
CA PRO A 107 1.00 -3.19 2.51
C PRO A 107 1.33 -1.97 1.66
N ARG A 108 0.62 -1.79 0.55
CA ARG A 108 0.84 -0.68 -0.36
C ARG A 108 0.60 0.67 0.30
N ILE A 109 -0.49 0.77 1.06
CA ILE A 109 -0.88 2.01 1.75
C ILE A 109 0.13 2.33 2.84
N PHE A 110 0.47 1.35 3.69
CA PHE A 110 1.41 1.48 4.78
C PHE A 110 2.79 1.92 4.30
N CYS A 111 3.31 1.30 3.23
CA CYS A 111 4.62 1.65 2.68
C CYS A 111 4.66 3.10 2.19
N LYS A 112 3.59 3.58 1.52
CA LYS A 112 3.50 4.98 1.08
C LYS A 112 3.40 5.94 2.26
N ILE A 113 2.46 5.71 3.18
CA ILE A 113 2.13 6.69 4.22
C ILE A 113 3.12 6.69 5.40
N SER A 114 3.85 5.60 5.61
CA SER A 114 4.96 5.57 6.58
C SER A 114 6.11 6.48 6.18
N LEU A 115 6.19 6.91 4.91
CA LEU A 115 7.16 7.86 4.40
C LEU A 115 6.59 9.27 4.21
N ASP A 116 5.41 9.56 4.75
CA ASP A 116 4.79 10.87 4.58
C ASP A 116 5.69 12.00 5.13
N HIS A 117 5.72 13.13 4.43
CA HIS A 117 6.52 14.28 4.83
C HIS A 117 6.08 14.86 6.19
N ASP A 118 4.78 14.81 6.54
CA ASP A 118 4.30 15.27 7.84
C ASP A 118 4.52 14.20 8.92
N ARG A 119 5.34 14.56 9.91
CA ARG A 119 5.70 13.71 11.04
C ARG A 119 4.51 13.18 11.84
N ARG A 120 3.40 13.92 11.91
CA ARG A 120 2.19 13.50 12.63
C ARG A 120 1.42 12.45 11.85
N VAL A 121 1.45 12.51 10.51
CA VAL A 121 0.87 11.46 9.66
C VAL A 121 1.66 10.17 9.82
N ARG A 122 3.00 10.24 9.87
CA ARG A 122 3.84 9.07 10.15
C ARG A 122 3.57 8.48 11.53
N GLU A 123 3.50 9.30 12.58
CA GLU A 123 3.15 8.86 13.93
C GLU A 123 1.78 8.17 13.98
N ALA A 124 0.74 8.82 13.44
CA ALA A 124 -0.61 8.26 13.43
C ALA A 124 -0.69 6.95 12.63
N THR A 125 0.14 6.80 11.59
CA THR A 125 0.24 5.55 10.82
C THR A 125 0.71 4.40 11.69
N GLN A 126 1.75 4.62 12.50
CA GLN A 126 2.28 3.56 13.36
C GLN A 126 1.30 3.21 14.49
N GLN A 127 0.68 4.20 15.11
CA GLN A 127 -0.37 4.00 16.12
C GLN A 127 -1.58 3.24 15.57
N ALA A 128 -2.00 3.54 14.34
CA ALA A 128 -3.10 2.83 13.71
C ALA A 128 -2.69 1.41 13.28
N PHE A 129 -1.43 1.22 12.88
CA PHE A 129 -0.90 -0.09 12.54
C PHE A 129 -0.86 -1.02 13.76
N GLU A 130 -0.48 -0.54 14.94
CA GLU A 130 -0.59 -1.28 16.20
C GLU A 130 -2.02 -1.77 16.44
N LYS A 131 -3.03 -0.90 16.29
CA LYS A 131 -4.44 -1.29 16.46
C LYS A 131 -4.87 -2.35 15.46
N LEU A 132 -4.43 -2.24 14.21
CA LEU A 132 -4.67 -3.25 13.18
C LEU A 132 -4.03 -4.59 13.58
N ILE A 133 -2.77 -4.60 14.00
CA ILE A 133 -2.03 -5.78 14.48
C ILE A 133 -2.77 -6.46 15.62
N LEU A 134 -3.19 -5.69 16.64
CA LEU A 134 -3.88 -6.21 17.82
C LEU A 134 -5.23 -6.84 17.44
N LYS A 135 -5.92 -6.30 16.43
CA LYS A 135 -7.17 -6.85 15.92
C LYS A 135 -6.96 -8.12 15.09
N VAL A 136 -6.08 -8.10 14.09
CA VAL A 136 -5.95 -9.19 13.11
C VAL A 136 -4.95 -10.29 13.50
N LYS A 137 -4.02 -9.99 14.41
CA LYS A 137 -3.03 -10.91 14.95
C LYS A 137 -2.30 -11.68 13.85
N LYS A 138 -2.35 -13.02 13.90
CA LYS A 138 -1.68 -13.94 12.96
C LYS A 138 -2.11 -13.76 11.50
N GLN A 139 -3.24 -13.12 11.23
CA GLN A 139 -3.71 -12.88 9.87
C GLN A 139 -2.86 -11.86 9.11
N LEU A 140 -1.98 -11.12 9.80
CA LEU A 140 -0.99 -10.26 9.16
C LEU A 140 0.14 -11.05 8.47
N ALA A 141 0.37 -12.31 8.87
CA ALA A 141 1.52 -13.12 8.44
C ALA A 141 1.76 -13.16 6.91
N PRO A 142 0.73 -13.32 6.05
CA PRO A 142 0.93 -13.34 4.59
C PRO A 142 1.50 -12.05 4.01
N TYR A 143 1.40 -10.94 4.74
CA TYR A 143 1.75 -9.60 4.28
C TYR A 143 3.07 -9.08 4.86
N LEU A 144 3.69 -9.82 5.80
CA LEU A 144 4.85 -9.34 6.55
C LEU A 144 6.04 -8.98 5.68
N LYS A 145 6.33 -9.81 4.67
CA LYS A 145 7.43 -9.60 3.73
C LYS A 145 7.35 -8.24 3.03
N SER A 146 6.14 -7.82 2.66
CA SER A 146 5.90 -6.53 2.01
C SER A 146 5.93 -5.34 2.98
N LEU A 147 5.76 -5.56 4.28
CA LEU A 147 5.68 -4.52 5.31
C LEU A 147 7.02 -4.28 6.01
N MET A 148 7.79 -5.34 6.22
CA MET A 148 8.87 -5.37 7.20
C MET A 148 9.97 -4.34 6.94
N GLY A 149 10.37 -4.14 5.68
CA GLY A 149 11.39 -3.13 5.34
C GLY A 149 11.00 -1.72 5.77
N TYR A 150 9.79 -1.28 5.40
CA TYR A 150 9.26 0.04 5.78
C TYR A 150 9.00 0.16 7.28
N TRP A 151 8.58 -0.92 7.92
CA TRP A 151 8.34 -0.94 9.35
C TRP A 151 9.64 -0.78 10.16
N LEU A 152 10.72 -1.47 9.77
CA LEU A 152 12.03 -1.30 10.41
C LEU A 152 12.58 0.11 10.20
N MET A 153 12.41 0.70 9.01
CA MET A 153 12.77 2.10 8.78
C MET A 153 11.98 3.05 9.69
N ALA A 154 10.69 2.81 9.90
CA ALA A 154 9.86 3.63 10.79
C ALA A 154 10.34 3.60 12.25
N GLN A 155 10.94 2.50 12.73
CA GLN A 155 11.55 2.43 14.07
C GLN A 155 12.81 3.30 14.22
N CYS A 156 13.34 3.78 13.10
CA CYS A 156 14.48 4.69 13.01
C CYS A 156 14.07 6.11 12.55
N ASP A 157 12.78 6.47 12.66
CA ASP A 157 12.30 7.81 12.30
C ASP A 157 13.03 8.91 13.09
N THR A 158 13.34 10.02 12.42
CA THR A 158 13.97 11.19 13.04
C THR A 158 13.03 11.90 14.01
N TYR A 159 11.72 11.72 13.85
CA TYR A 159 10.72 12.15 14.82
C TYR A 159 10.46 11.04 15.85
N THR A 160 11.02 11.23 17.05
CA THR A 160 11.01 10.22 18.12
C THR A 160 9.64 9.59 18.43
N PRO A 161 8.52 10.34 18.49
CA PRO A 161 7.21 9.73 18.76
C PRO A 161 6.76 8.73 17.69
N ALA A 162 7.06 8.98 16.41
CA ALA A 162 6.77 8.01 15.34
C ALA A 162 7.65 6.76 15.48
N ALA A 163 8.94 6.93 15.81
CA ALA A 163 9.85 5.82 16.03
C ALA A 163 9.44 4.93 17.21
N PHE A 164 8.98 5.53 18.32
CA PHE A 164 8.46 4.78 19.46
C PHE A 164 7.16 4.05 19.12
N ALA A 165 6.19 4.72 18.48
CA ALA A 165 4.96 4.06 18.05
C ALA A 165 5.22 2.88 17.09
N ALA A 166 6.23 2.98 16.20
CA ALA A 166 6.62 1.87 15.33
C ALA A 166 7.19 0.68 16.12
N LYS A 167 7.98 0.95 17.17
CA LYS A 167 8.54 -0.07 18.07
C LYS A 167 7.45 -0.73 18.90
N ASP A 168 6.55 0.06 19.46
CA ASP A 168 5.40 -0.44 20.23
C ASP A 168 4.53 -1.37 19.37
N ALA A 169 4.24 -0.96 18.13
CA ALA A 169 3.54 -1.81 17.15
C ALA A 169 4.29 -3.13 16.89
N PHE A 170 5.63 -3.07 16.75
CA PHE A 170 6.46 -4.24 16.48
C PHE A 170 6.49 -5.21 17.65
N GLU A 171 6.60 -4.70 18.88
CA GLU A 171 6.53 -5.49 20.11
C GLU A 171 5.14 -6.10 20.32
N ALA A 172 4.08 -5.37 19.96
CA ALA A 172 2.70 -5.88 19.98
C ALA A 172 2.48 -7.04 19.00
N ALA A 173 3.14 -7.02 17.83
CA ALA A 173 3.09 -8.11 16.85
C ALA A 173 3.98 -9.29 17.23
N PHE A 174 5.19 -8.99 17.72
CA PHE A 174 6.26 -9.96 17.97
C PHE A 174 6.87 -9.74 19.35
N PRO A 175 6.59 -10.65 20.32
CA PRO A 175 7.30 -10.66 21.59
C PRO A 175 8.82 -10.69 21.35
N PRO A 176 9.65 -10.13 22.26
CA PRO A 176 11.09 -10.01 22.06
C PRO A 176 11.80 -11.30 21.62
N SER A 177 11.36 -12.47 22.12
CA SER A 177 11.91 -13.78 21.74
C SER A 177 11.62 -14.21 20.29
N LYS A 178 10.63 -13.61 19.63
CA LYS A 178 10.19 -13.92 18.27
C LYS A 178 10.62 -12.90 17.22
N GLN A 179 11.13 -11.74 17.64
CA GLN A 179 11.59 -10.71 16.72
C GLN A 179 12.72 -11.18 15.78
N PRO A 180 13.76 -11.91 16.26
CA PRO A 180 14.81 -12.41 15.36
C PRO A 180 14.27 -13.36 14.28
N GLU A 181 13.31 -14.22 14.63
CA GLU A 181 12.67 -15.13 13.67
C GLU A 181 11.87 -14.36 12.62
N ALA A 182 11.11 -13.33 13.02
CA ALA A 182 10.32 -12.49 12.10
C ALA A 182 11.21 -11.69 11.13
N ILE A 183 12.32 -11.14 11.62
CA ILE A 183 13.31 -10.42 10.80
C ILE A 183 13.99 -11.39 9.84
N ALA A 184 14.43 -12.56 10.31
CA ALA A 184 15.05 -13.57 9.48
C ALA A 184 14.12 -14.07 8.35
N PHE A 185 12.82 -14.22 8.65
CA PHE A 185 11.81 -14.60 7.67
C PHE A 185 11.63 -13.59 6.52
N CYS A 186 11.86 -12.30 6.78
CA CYS A 186 11.70 -11.21 5.80
C CYS A 186 13.03 -10.64 5.29
N LYS A 187 14.16 -11.34 5.53
CA LYS A 187 15.51 -10.79 5.32
C LYS A 187 15.73 -10.25 3.91
N ASP A 188 15.29 -10.98 2.89
CA ASP A 188 15.54 -10.63 1.50
C ASP A 188 14.75 -9.36 1.11
N GLU A 189 13.49 -9.28 1.54
CA GLU A 189 12.63 -8.12 1.28
C GLU A 189 13.10 -6.88 2.05
N ILE A 190 13.53 -7.04 3.31
CA ILE A 190 14.16 -5.96 4.08
C ILE A 190 15.39 -5.43 3.33
N THR A 191 16.28 -6.34 2.90
CA THR A 191 17.52 -5.96 2.21
C THR A 191 17.23 -5.23 0.91
N SER A 192 16.27 -5.71 0.12
CA SER A 192 15.85 -5.06 -1.12
C SER A 192 15.33 -3.64 -0.87
N VAL A 193 14.44 -3.46 0.11
CA VAL A 193 13.86 -2.14 0.42
C VAL A 193 14.95 -1.17 0.85
N LEU A 194 15.88 -1.59 1.72
CA LEU A 194 16.98 -0.74 2.19
C LEU A 194 17.95 -0.37 1.05
N GLN A 195 18.28 -1.33 0.18
CA GLN A 195 19.12 -1.07 -0.99
C GLN A 195 18.47 -0.05 -1.93
N ASP A 196 17.18 -0.19 -2.20
CA ASP A 196 16.44 0.76 -3.04
C ASP A 196 16.44 2.16 -2.43
N HIS A 197 16.18 2.29 -1.11
CA HIS A 197 16.19 3.58 -0.42
C HIS A 197 17.55 4.26 -0.38
N LEU A 198 18.64 3.48 -0.32
CA LEU A 198 19.99 4.03 -0.23
C LEU A 198 20.59 4.37 -1.60
N ILE A 199 20.21 3.64 -2.65
CA ILE A 199 20.91 3.66 -3.95
C ILE A 199 20.04 4.24 -5.07
N LYS A 200 18.70 4.07 -5.00
CA LYS A 200 17.78 4.44 -6.09
C LYS A 200 16.88 5.62 -5.74
N GLU A 201 16.42 5.71 -4.51
CA GLU A 201 15.52 6.79 -4.09
C GLU A 201 16.24 8.14 -4.04
N THR A 202 15.51 9.18 -4.41
CA THR A 202 15.93 10.58 -4.40
C THR A 202 14.83 11.45 -3.79
N PRO A 203 15.10 12.69 -3.39
CA PRO A 203 14.04 13.59 -2.90
C PRO A 203 12.85 13.71 -3.86
N ASP A 204 13.11 13.68 -5.17
CA ASP A 204 12.08 13.78 -6.23
C ASP A 204 11.24 12.51 -6.36
N THR A 205 11.79 11.33 -6.05
CA THR A 205 11.03 10.06 -6.12
C THR A 205 10.22 9.79 -4.85
N LEU A 206 10.63 10.37 -3.73
CA LEU A 206 9.95 10.24 -2.43
C LEU A 206 8.91 11.34 -2.18
N SER A 207 8.85 12.36 -3.03
CA SER A 207 7.90 13.46 -2.93
C SER A 207 6.92 13.40 -4.09
N ASP A 208 5.61 13.50 -3.80
CA ASP A 208 4.63 13.69 -4.88
C ASP A 208 4.92 15.07 -5.55
N PRO A 209 5.00 15.16 -6.90
CA PRO A 209 5.18 16.43 -7.62
C PRO A 209 4.08 17.46 -7.37
#